data_AF-A0A382M6K5-F1
#
_entry.id   AF-A0A382M6K5-F1
#
_cell.length_a   1.000
_cell.length_b   1.000
_cell.length_c   1.000
_cell.angle_alpha   90.00
_cell.angle_beta   90.00
_cell.angle_gamma   90.00
#
_symmetry.space_group_name_H-M   'P 1'
#
loop_
_entity.id
_entity.type
_entity.pdbx_description
1 polymer ?
#
loop_
_entity_poly.entity_id
_entity_poly.type
_entity_poly.pdbx_seq_one_letter_code
_entity_poly.pdbx_strand_id
1 'polypeptide(L)'
;FEEVYNIPMIVSGPGVEEGVLSDARVGLHDLCPTLLELADAEAIDVPDSRSFASALRDGSGSAGDFTRGFAEYHGGRYRLTQRVIWDGAWKLCWNGFDFDELYNLDDDPFEMDNRIDDAEADVHVRSLMQFAWKVVADTGDAALLNSHYPILRLAPYGPDLA
;
A
#
# COMPACT_ATOMS: atom_id res chain seq x y z
N PHE A 1 7.58 9.48 2.54
CA PHE A 1 6.85 10.64 3.07
C PHE A 1 5.37 10.61 2.72
N GLU A 2 4.53 10.59 3.75
CA GLU A 2 3.06 10.62 3.69
C GLU A 2 2.56 11.83 2.92
N GLU A 3 3.26 12.96 2.95
CA GLU A 3 2.88 14.21 2.27
C GLU A 3 2.73 14.09 0.75
N VAL A 4 3.29 13.03 0.15
CA VAL A 4 3.19 12.77 -1.30
C VAL A 4 2.06 11.78 -1.63
N TYR A 5 1.73 10.86 -0.72
CA TYR A 5 0.80 9.76 -0.97
C TYR A 5 -0.55 9.91 -0.26
N ASN A 6 -0.56 10.55 0.91
CA ASN A 6 -1.75 10.82 1.71
C ASN A 6 -2.41 12.12 1.22
N ILE A 7 -3.22 11.97 0.17
CA ILE A 7 -3.97 13.06 -0.44
C ILE A 7 -5.41 13.10 0.11
N PRO A 8 -6.06 14.28 0.12
CA PRO A 8 -7.43 14.38 0.59
C PRO A 8 -8.40 13.65 -0.34
N MET A 9 -9.32 12.89 0.24
CA MET A 9 -10.48 12.28 -0.44
C MET A 9 -11.76 12.61 0.34
N ILE A 10 -12.76 13.14 -0.36
CA ILE A 10 -14.10 13.40 0.20
C ILE A 10 -15.11 12.75 -0.74
N VAL A 11 -15.97 11.89 -0.19
CA VAL A 11 -17.00 11.17 -0.93
C VAL A 11 -18.37 11.53 -0.35
N SER A 12 -19.35 11.77 -1.22
CA SER A 12 -20.73 12.05 -0.84
C SER A 12 -21.66 11.41 -1.85
N GLY A 13 -22.68 10.70 -1.38
CA GLY A 13 -23.66 10.08 -2.25
C GLY A 13 -24.61 9.13 -1.51
N PRO A 14 -25.54 8.50 -2.23
CA PRO A 14 -26.46 7.52 -1.66
C PRO A 14 -25.71 6.36 -1.00
N GLY A 15 -26.07 6.04 0.26
CA GLY A 15 -25.46 4.94 1.00
C GLY A 15 -24.04 5.20 1.51
N VAL A 16 -23.55 6.45 1.41
CA VAL A 16 -22.32 6.89 2.08
C VAL A 16 -22.72 7.51 3.42
N GLU A 17 -22.04 7.12 4.50
CA GLU A 17 -22.30 7.65 5.83
C GLU A 17 -21.92 9.14 5.94
N GLU A 18 -22.81 9.93 6.56
CA GLU A 18 -22.65 11.38 6.65
C GLU A 18 -21.78 11.78 7.84
N GLY A 19 -20.83 12.69 7.61
CA GLY A 19 -20.01 13.27 8.68
C GLY A 19 -19.01 12.30 9.31
N VAL A 20 -18.75 11.16 8.67
CA VAL A 20 -17.77 10.17 9.12
C VAL A 20 -16.37 10.52 8.62
N LEU A 21 -15.41 10.53 9.53
CA LEU A 21 -13.98 10.45 9.21
C LEU A 21 -13.59 8.98 9.22
N SER A 22 -12.97 8.49 8.15
CA SER A 22 -12.57 7.08 8.02
C SER A 22 -11.06 6.91 8.04
N ASP A 23 -10.59 5.91 8.78
CA ASP A 23 -9.20 5.48 8.84
C ASP A 23 -8.86 4.40 7.78
N ALA A 24 -9.81 4.08 6.87
CA ALA A 24 -9.60 3.11 5.81
C ALA A 24 -8.51 3.57 4.83
N ARG A 25 -7.46 2.76 4.68
CA ARG A 25 -6.40 2.96 3.70
C ARG A 25 -6.86 2.51 2.33
N VAL A 26 -7.13 3.48 1.47
CA VAL A 26 -7.62 3.27 0.10
C VAL A 26 -6.74 4.01 -0.91
N GLY A 27 -6.66 3.49 -2.14
CA GLY A 27 -5.91 4.10 -3.23
C GLY A 27 -6.80 4.78 -4.27
N LEU A 28 -6.20 5.63 -5.11
CA LEU A 28 -6.91 6.19 -6.28
C LEU A 28 -7.32 5.11 -7.30
N HIS A 29 -6.56 4.01 -7.39
CA HIS A 29 -6.87 2.89 -8.27
C HIS A 29 -8.16 2.16 -7.85
N ASP A 30 -8.48 2.17 -6.55
CA ASP A 30 -9.70 1.57 -6.00
C ASP A 30 -10.99 2.35 -6.34
N LEU A 31 -10.89 3.58 -6.84
CA LEU A 31 -12.07 4.38 -7.18
C LEU A 31 -12.90 3.74 -8.29
N CYS A 32 -12.26 3.16 -9.31
CA CYS A 32 -12.98 2.57 -10.43
C CYS A 32 -13.90 1.41 -9.99
N PRO A 33 -13.41 0.35 -9.32
CA PRO A 33 -14.29 -0.73 -8.85
C PRO A 33 -15.31 -0.25 -7.81
N THR A 34 -14.96 0.74 -6.96
CA THR A 34 -15.90 1.32 -5.98
C THR A 34 -17.06 2.03 -6.66
N LEU A 35 -16.78 2.85 -7.67
CA LEU A 35 -17.82 3.58 -8.41
C LEU A 35 -18.73 2.64 -9.19
N LEU A 36 -18.19 1.56 -9.77
CA LEU A 36 -18.98 0.53 -10.45
C LEU A 36 -19.93 -0.18 -9.47
N GLU A 37 -19.44 -0.57 -8.28
CA GLU A 37 -20.31 -1.18 -7.25
C GLU A 37 -21.40 -0.22 -6.77
N LEU A 38 -21.04 1.03 -6.48
CA LEU A 38 -22.02 2.04 -6.01
C LEU A 38 -23.08 2.36 -7.07
N ALA A 39 -22.75 2.24 -8.36
CA ALA A 39 -23.66 2.49 -9.47
C ALA A 39 -24.45 1.25 -9.92
N ASP A 40 -24.26 0.08 -9.29
CA ASP A 40 -24.80 -1.21 -9.74
C ASP A 40 -24.44 -1.51 -11.21
N ALA A 41 -23.21 -1.15 -11.59
CA ALA A 41 -22.68 -1.34 -12.93
C ALA A 41 -21.89 -2.67 -13.05
N GLU A 42 -21.57 -3.07 -14.28
CA GLU A 42 -20.76 -4.26 -14.53
C GLU A 42 -19.37 -4.13 -13.89
N ALA A 43 -18.98 -5.14 -13.11
CA ALA A 43 -17.68 -5.18 -12.46
C ALA A 43 -16.56 -5.41 -13.49
N ILE A 44 -15.39 -4.84 -13.21
CA ILE A 44 -14.16 -5.14 -13.92
C ILE A 44 -13.26 -6.02 -13.04
N ASP A 45 -12.60 -6.99 -13.66
CA ASP A 45 -11.61 -7.83 -12.99
C ASP A 45 -10.23 -7.18 -13.13
N VAL A 46 -9.71 -6.65 -12.02
CA VAL A 46 -8.41 -5.99 -11.93
C VAL A 46 -7.66 -6.52 -10.71
N PRO A 47 -6.40 -6.96 -10.85
CA PRO A 47 -5.68 -7.66 -9.78
C PRO A 47 -5.12 -6.72 -8.70
N ASP A 48 -5.06 -5.41 -8.98
CA ASP A 48 -4.40 -4.40 -8.16
C ASP A 48 -5.39 -3.47 -7.42
N SER A 49 -6.70 -3.67 -7.57
CA SER A 49 -7.70 -2.77 -7.03
C SER A 49 -8.85 -3.54 -6.39
N ARG A 50 -9.48 -2.94 -5.38
CA ARG A 50 -10.68 -3.48 -4.74
C ARG A 50 -11.67 -2.38 -4.39
N SER A 51 -12.96 -2.69 -4.45
CA SER A 51 -13.98 -1.74 -3.98
C SER A 51 -13.84 -1.49 -2.48
N PHE A 52 -13.96 -0.22 -2.07
CA PHE A 52 -14.07 0.21 -0.67
C PHE A 52 -15.46 0.71 -0.31
N ALA A 53 -16.50 0.34 -1.08
CA ALA A 53 -17.88 0.73 -0.80
C ALA A 53 -18.37 0.26 0.59
N SER A 54 -17.82 -0.83 1.13
CA SER A 54 -18.09 -1.28 2.50
C SER A 54 -17.59 -0.28 3.55
N ALA A 55 -16.42 0.33 3.36
CA ALA A 55 -15.90 1.37 4.24
C ALA A 55 -16.75 2.65 4.17
N LEU A 56 -17.27 3.00 2.98
CA LEU A 56 -18.17 4.15 2.82
C LEU A 56 -19.50 3.99 3.57
N ARG A 57 -19.93 2.74 3.78
CA ARG A 57 -21.16 2.37 4.51
C ARG A 57 -20.92 2.13 5.99
N ASP A 58 -19.68 2.19 6.47
CA ASP A 58 -19.33 1.92 7.86
C ASP A 58 -19.32 3.21 8.69
N GLY A 59 -20.38 3.38 9.49
CA GLY A 59 -20.53 4.54 10.37
C GLY A 59 -19.52 4.61 11.52
N SER A 60 -18.73 3.57 11.75
CA SER A 60 -17.68 3.57 12.78
C SER A 60 -16.43 4.36 12.37
N GLY A 61 -16.22 4.54 11.06
CA GLY A 61 -14.99 5.13 10.52
C GLY A 61 -13.75 4.23 10.64
N SER A 62 -13.89 3.00 11.13
CA SER A 62 -12.77 2.06 11.31
C SER A 62 -12.10 1.71 9.98
N ALA A 63 -10.80 1.42 10.03
CA ALA A 63 -10.08 0.89 8.88
C ALA A 63 -10.60 -0.49 8.43
N GLY A 64 -11.15 -1.30 9.35
CA GLY A 64 -11.63 -2.65 9.03
C GLY A 64 -10.57 -3.49 8.30
N ASP A 65 -10.91 -4.01 7.12
CA ASP A 65 -9.98 -4.77 6.26
C ASP A 65 -9.08 -3.88 5.36
N PHE A 66 -9.20 -2.56 5.49
CA PHE A 66 -8.45 -1.54 4.74
C PHE A 66 -7.26 -1.01 5.53
N THR A 67 -6.46 -1.91 6.12
CA THR A 67 -5.22 -1.52 6.84
C THR A 67 -3.98 -1.48 5.95
N ARG A 68 -4.04 -2.11 4.79
CA ARG A 68 -2.89 -2.31 3.90
C ARG A 68 -2.93 -1.44 2.67
N GLY A 69 -1.76 -1.02 2.20
CA GLY A 69 -1.61 -0.25 0.97
C GLY A 69 -0.30 -0.59 0.25
N PHE A 70 -0.29 -0.38 -1.06
CA PHE A 70 0.87 -0.57 -1.91
C PHE A 70 0.90 0.54 -2.95
N ALA A 71 2.05 1.17 -3.13
CA ALA A 71 2.25 2.20 -4.14
C ALA A 71 3.61 2.03 -4.81
N GLU A 72 3.68 2.46 -6.06
CA GLU A 72 4.91 2.43 -6.84
C GLU A 72 5.30 3.85 -7.28
N TYR A 73 6.60 4.09 -7.32
CA TYR A 73 7.18 5.28 -7.92
C TYR A 73 8.19 4.86 -8.97
N HIS A 74 7.95 5.25 -10.22
CA HIS A 74 8.80 4.91 -11.37
C HIS A 74 9.63 6.08 -11.87
N GLY A 75 10.18 6.87 -10.96
CA GLY A 75 11.17 7.89 -11.29
C GLY A 75 10.60 9.04 -12.13
N GLY A 76 11.37 10.12 -12.17
CA GLY A 76 11.16 11.23 -13.08
C GLY A 76 12.28 11.29 -14.12
N ARG A 77 13.14 12.31 -13.98
CA ARG A 77 14.29 12.52 -14.88
C ARG A 77 15.39 11.46 -14.72
N TYR A 78 15.42 10.73 -13.60
CA TYR A 78 16.32 9.62 -13.34
C TYR A 78 15.52 8.32 -13.22
N ARG A 79 16.12 7.20 -13.66
CA ARG A 79 15.52 5.87 -13.56
C ARG A 79 15.69 5.32 -12.15
N LEU A 80 14.76 5.68 -11.28
CA LEU A 80 14.61 5.13 -9.94
C LEU A 80 13.26 4.44 -9.86
N THR A 81 13.21 3.29 -9.19
CA THR A 81 11.98 2.59 -8.89
C THR A 81 11.91 2.37 -7.39
N GLN A 82 10.84 2.83 -6.76
CA GLN A 82 10.60 2.63 -5.33
C GLN A 82 9.22 2.02 -5.16
N ARG A 83 9.06 1.25 -4.10
CA ARG A 83 7.77 0.74 -3.66
C ARG A 83 7.54 1.17 -2.23
N VAL A 84 6.32 1.55 -1.94
CA VAL A 84 5.92 1.93 -0.59
C VAL A 84 4.81 1.00 -0.17
N ILE A 85 4.99 0.36 0.97
CA ILE A 85 4.09 -0.66 1.49
C ILE A 85 3.68 -0.25 2.88
N TRP A 86 2.39 -0.35 3.16
CA TRP A 86 1.86 -0.07 4.48
C TRP A 86 1.03 -1.23 5.01
N ASP A 87 1.07 -1.44 6.33
CA ASP A 87 0.18 -2.33 7.07
C ASP A 87 -0.05 -1.76 8.48
N GLY A 88 -1.26 -1.27 8.73
CA GLY A 88 -1.58 -0.53 9.95
C GLY A 88 -0.70 0.72 10.08
N ALA A 89 -0.06 0.86 11.24
CA ALA A 89 0.84 1.97 11.54
C ALA A 89 2.21 1.87 10.84
N TRP A 90 2.57 0.70 10.31
CA TRP A 90 3.90 0.49 9.74
C TRP A 90 3.96 0.81 8.26
N LYS A 91 5.05 1.44 7.86
CA LYS A 91 5.36 1.81 6.48
C LYS A 91 6.78 1.39 6.13
N LEU A 92 6.93 0.71 5.00
CA LEU A 92 8.22 0.36 4.41
C LEU A 92 8.38 1.08 3.06
N CYS A 93 9.43 1.88 2.93
CA CYS A 93 9.94 2.36 1.65
C CYS A 93 11.00 1.36 1.17
N TRP A 94 10.60 0.51 0.22
CA TRP A 94 11.50 -0.41 -0.46
C TRP A 94 12.13 0.33 -1.65
N ASN A 95 13.36 0.79 -1.43
CA ASN A 95 14.18 1.50 -2.40
C ASN A 95 14.91 0.52 -3.30
N GLY A 96 15.60 -0.46 -2.71
CA GLY A 96 16.38 -1.45 -3.45
C GLY A 96 17.52 -0.87 -4.30
N PHE A 97 17.81 0.44 -4.26
CA PHE A 97 19.00 1.06 -4.87
C PHE A 97 19.81 1.89 -3.87
N ASP A 98 19.25 2.12 -2.68
CA ASP A 98 19.82 2.79 -1.53
C ASP A 98 19.36 2.03 -0.27
N PHE A 99 19.59 2.57 0.93
CA PHE A 99 18.99 2.02 2.14
C PHE A 99 17.46 2.03 2.07
N ASP A 100 16.84 0.93 2.50
CA ASP A 100 15.40 0.88 2.70
C ASP A 100 15.01 1.62 3.99
N GLU A 101 13.74 1.98 4.14
CA GLU A 101 13.29 2.79 5.28
C GLU A 101 12.04 2.19 5.91
N LEU A 102 12.03 2.05 7.24
CA LEU A 102 10.90 1.55 8.01
C LEU A 102 10.48 2.58 9.05
N TYR A 103 9.20 2.94 9.05
CA TYR A 103 8.62 3.91 9.99
C TYR A 103 7.37 3.34 10.68
N ASN A 104 7.21 3.66 11.96
CA ASN A 104 5.93 3.51 12.67
C ASN A 104 5.25 4.88 12.70
N LEU A 105 4.19 5.06 11.91
CA LEU A 105 3.52 6.34 11.71
C LEU A 105 2.74 6.82 12.95
N ASP A 106 2.38 5.93 13.88
CA ASP A 106 1.73 6.32 15.13
C ASP A 106 2.73 6.99 16.10
N ASP A 107 3.96 6.46 16.15
CA ASP A 107 5.04 6.95 17.02
C ASP A 107 5.86 8.07 16.36
N ASP A 108 6.00 8.02 15.03
CA ASP A 108 6.81 8.90 14.19
C ASP A 108 6.01 9.39 12.97
N PRO A 109 5.05 10.30 13.17
CA PRO A 109 4.16 10.79 12.11
C PRO A 109 4.86 11.64 11.05
N PHE A 110 6.13 12.02 11.28
CA PHE A 110 6.94 12.81 10.37
C PHE A 110 8.05 11.99 9.68
N GLU A 111 8.09 10.67 9.91
CA GLU A 111 9.04 9.75 9.27
C GLU A 111 10.50 10.21 9.46
N MET A 112 10.87 10.59 10.68
CA MET A 112 12.17 11.14 11.04
C MET A 112 13.14 10.09 11.61
N ASP A 113 12.64 8.97 12.10
CA ASP A 113 13.43 7.91 12.73
C ASP A 113 13.31 6.59 11.96
N ASN A 114 14.30 6.32 11.09
CA ASN A 114 14.33 5.12 10.28
C ASN A 114 14.70 3.89 11.12
N ARG A 115 13.76 2.96 11.27
CA ARG A 115 13.88 1.74 12.08
C ARG A 115 14.28 0.49 11.28
N ILE A 116 14.79 0.64 10.06
CA ILE A 116 15.09 -0.50 9.17
C ILE A 116 16.12 -1.47 9.77
N ASP A 117 17.07 -0.97 10.56
CA ASP A 117 18.13 -1.75 11.20
C ASP A 117 17.77 -2.23 12.62
N ASP A 118 16.58 -1.89 13.12
CA ASP A 118 16.11 -2.31 14.44
C ASP A 118 15.69 -3.78 14.42
N ALA A 119 16.46 -4.64 15.10
CA ALA A 119 16.19 -6.08 15.16
C ALA A 119 14.79 -6.43 15.72
N GLU A 120 14.21 -5.59 16.58
CA GLU A 120 12.86 -5.80 17.11
C GLU A 120 11.76 -5.43 16.09
N ALA A 121 12.06 -4.54 15.15
CA ALA A 121 11.12 -4.09 14.12
C ALA A 121 11.13 -4.97 12.86
N ASP A 122 12.12 -5.86 12.71
CA ASP A 122 12.28 -6.78 11.57
C ASP A 122 11.04 -7.64 11.28
N VAL A 123 10.26 -7.98 12.32
CA VAL A 123 8.99 -8.69 12.17
C VAL A 123 8.00 -7.93 11.27
N HIS A 124 8.01 -6.59 11.31
CA HIS A 124 7.18 -5.74 10.48
C HIS A 124 7.71 -5.67 9.05
N VAL A 125 9.03 -5.58 8.86
CA VAL A 125 9.65 -5.67 7.53
C VAL A 125 9.26 -6.97 6.83
N ARG A 126 9.33 -8.10 7.54
CA ARG A 126 8.95 -9.40 7.00
C ARG A 126 7.47 -9.46 6.61
N SER A 127 6.57 -8.94 7.46
CA SER A 127 5.12 -8.89 7.18
C SER A 127 4.81 -8.02 5.97
N LEU A 128 5.42 -6.83 5.89
CA LEU A 128 5.25 -5.89 4.78
C LEU A 128 5.79 -6.47 3.47
N MET A 129 6.96 -7.10 3.51
CA MET A 129 7.53 -7.76 2.33
C MET A 129 6.71 -8.96 1.88
N GLN A 130 6.14 -9.75 2.79
CA GLN A 130 5.21 -10.82 2.43
C GLN A 130 4.00 -10.26 1.67
N PHE A 131 3.41 -9.17 2.17
CA PHE A 131 2.32 -8.50 1.48
C PHE A 131 2.75 -7.94 0.12
N ALA A 132 3.93 -7.31 0.03
CA ALA A 132 4.49 -6.80 -1.22
C ALA A 132 4.62 -7.91 -2.26
N TRP A 133 5.20 -9.06 -1.89
CA TRP A 133 5.36 -10.19 -2.81
C TRP A 133 4.04 -10.81 -3.24
N LYS A 134 3.03 -10.81 -2.36
CA LYS A 134 1.67 -11.19 -2.73
C LYS A 134 1.11 -10.25 -3.82
N VAL A 135 1.24 -8.94 -3.65
CA VAL A 135 0.80 -7.95 -4.66
C VAL A 135 1.53 -8.16 -5.99
N VAL A 136 2.85 -8.34 -5.95
CA VAL A 136 3.69 -8.60 -7.15
C VAL A 136 3.22 -9.89 -7.86
N ALA A 137 2.92 -10.95 -7.10
CA ALA A 137 2.39 -12.20 -7.65
C ALA A 137 1.00 -12.04 -8.27
N ASP A 138 0.07 -11.41 -7.55
CA ASP A 138 -1.33 -11.24 -7.97
C ASP A 138 -1.43 -10.35 -9.22
N THR A 139 -0.57 -9.33 -9.33
CA THR A 139 -0.50 -8.41 -10.48
C THR A 139 0.31 -8.96 -11.67
N GLY A 140 0.99 -10.09 -11.50
CA GLY A 140 1.80 -10.70 -12.56
C GLY A 140 3.07 -9.93 -12.91
N ASP A 141 3.67 -9.17 -11.99
CA ASP A 141 4.95 -8.48 -12.20
C ASP A 141 6.10 -9.50 -12.29
N ALA A 142 6.26 -10.06 -13.50
CA ALA A 142 7.28 -11.03 -13.84
C ALA A 142 8.70 -10.44 -13.77
N ALA A 143 8.85 -9.12 -13.88
CA ALA A 143 10.16 -8.47 -13.83
C ALA A 143 10.77 -8.55 -12.42
N LEU A 144 9.94 -8.54 -11.38
CA LEU A 144 10.39 -8.82 -10.02
C LEU A 144 10.42 -10.31 -9.69
N LEU A 145 9.36 -11.07 -10.01
CA LEU A 145 9.26 -12.48 -9.60
C LEU A 145 10.31 -13.38 -10.24
N ASN A 146 10.55 -13.20 -11.54
CA ASN A 146 11.37 -14.12 -12.34
C ASN A 146 12.77 -13.59 -12.60
N SER A 147 13.18 -12.51 -11.92
CA SER A 147 14.51 -11.96 -12.11
C SER A 147 15.57 -12.79 -11.39
N HIS A 148 16.38 -13.47 -12.20
CA HIS A 148 17.61 -14.10 -11.73
C HIS A 148 18.80 -13.12 -11.71
N TYR A 149 18.59 -11.84 -12.02
CA TYR A 149 19.65 -10.84 -12.00
C TYR A 149 20.01 -10.48 -10.55
N PRO A 150 21.25 -10.75 -10.10
CA PRO A 150 21.64 -10.51 -8.71
C PRO A 150 21.48 -9.05 -8.27
N ILE A 151 21.62 -8.10 -9.20
CA ILE A 151 21.47 -6.67 -8.93
C ILE A 151 20.01 -6.24 -8.68
N LEU A 152 19.03 -7.10 -8.97
CA LEU A 152 17.61 -6.85 -8.68
C LEU A 152 17.14 -7.59 -7.43
N ARG A 153 18.04 -8.29 -6.72
CA ARG A 153 17.77 -9.00 -5.47
C ARG A 153 18.12 -8.15 -4.26
N LEU A 154 17.52 -6.97 -4.19
CA LEU A 154 17.80 -5.96 -3.17
C LEU A 154 16.60 -5.77 -2.22
N ALA A 155 15.68 -6.74 -2.20
CA ALA A 155 14.60 -6.79 -1.22
C ALA A 155 15.12 -7.31 0.13
N PRO A 156 14.66 -6.76 1.27
CA PRO A 156 15.01 -7.27 2.60
C PRO A 156 14.67 -8.76 2.76
N TYR A 157 13.56 -9.19 2.13
CA TYR A 157 13.14 -10.58 2.06
C TYR A 157 12.73 -10.96 0.64
N GLY A 158 13.00 -12.20 0.24
CA GLY A 158 12.71 -12.72 -1.10
C GLY A 158 11.25 -13.21 -1.30
N PRO A 159 10.90 -13.57 -2.55
CA PRO A 159 9.52 -13.92 -2.94
C PRO A 159 8.96 -15.18 -2.30
N ASP A 160 9.79 -16.08 -1.76
CA ASP A 160 9.35 -17.31 -1.08
C ASP A 160 8.60 -17.06 0.25
N LEU A 161 8.36 -15.79 0.62
CA LEU A 161 7.51 -15.42 1.75
C LEU A 161 6.01 -15.47 1.44
N ALA A 162 5.62 -15.31 0.17
CA ALA A 162 4.21 -15.17 -0.24
C ALA A 162 3.43 -16.50 -0.20
#